data_AF-A0A9Q0DJX4-F1
#
_entry.id   AF-A0A9Q0DJX4-F1
#
_cell.length_a   1.000
_cell.length_b   1.000
_cell.length_c   1.000
_cell.angle_alpha   90.00
_cell.angle_beta   90.00
_cell.angle_gamma   90.00
#
_symmetry.space_group_name_H-M   'P 1'
#
loop_
_entity.id
_entity.type
_entity.pdbx_description
1 polymer ?
#
loop_
_entity_poly.entity_id
_entity_poly.type
_entity_poly.pdbx_seq_one_letter_code
_entity_poly.pdbx_strand_id
1 'polypeptide(L)'
;MGLLPDEAKGLPPTGLVNRNSTWLGFIGWSTALLHNGLLHRPMLRSGVHRQVLFTTIGWFLGYHISKYETYVYAKLDRDMYQYMSLHPEAFPANEKKTFAEIVEPFLPVR
;
A
#
# COMPACT_ATOMS: atom_id res chain seq x y z
N MET A 1 -23.80 4.51 4.10
CA MET A 1 -22.37 4.86 4.26
C MET A 1 -21.58 3.93 3.36
N GLY A 2 -20.95 4.45 2.31
CA GLY A 2 -20.13 3.64 1.40
C GLY A 2 -18.86 3.12 2.09
N LEU A 3 -18.14 2.24 1.39
CA LEU A 3 -16.84 1.69 1.84
C LEU A 3 -15.79 2.78 2.13
N LEU A 4 -16.01 3.99 1.60
CA LEU A 4 -15.21 5.19 1.84
C LEU A 4 -16.14 6.34 2.25
N PRO A 5 -15.79 7.11 3.29
CA PRO A 5 -16.55 8.30 3.69
C PRO A 5 -16.36 9.44 2.69
N ASP A 6 -17.23 10.44 2.72
CA ASP A 6 -17.19 11.56 1.76
C ASP A 6 -15.90 12.38 1.87
N GLU A 7 -15.28 12.45 3.05
CA GLU A 7 -13.97 13.09 3.25
C GLU A 7 -12.85 12.42 2.42
N ALA A 8 -12.97 11.13 2.10
CA ALA A 8 -11.99 10.42 1.27
C ALA A 8 -12.00 10.89 -0.19
N LYS A 9 -13.02 11.64 -0.63
CA LYS A 9 -13.08 12.23 -1.97
C LYS A 9 -12.13 13.43 -2.14
N GLY A 10 -11.66 14.03 -1.04
CA GLY A 10 -10.67 15.12 -1.07
C GLY A 10 -9.24 14.64 -1.33
N LEU A 11 -8.99 13.33 -1.23
CA LEU A 11 -7.67 12.76 -1.49
C LEU A 11 -7.47 12.56 -3.00
N PRO A 12 -6.22 12.71 -3.50
CA PRO A 12 -5.92 12.42 -4.90
C PRO A 12 -6.28 10.96 -5.21
N PRO A 13 -7.00 10.69 -6.31
CA PRO A 13 -7.34 9.33 -6.68
C PRO A 13 -6.08 8.52 -6.99
N THR A 14 -6.09 7.24 -6.62
CA THR A 14 -5.03 6.31 -7.02
C THR A 14 -5.00 6.19 -8.54
N GLY A 15 -3.80 6.14 -9.12
CA GLY A 15 -3.65 5.92 -10.56
C GLY A 15 -4.25 4.57 -10.98
N LEU A 16 -4.72 4.48 -12.23
CA LEU A 16 -5.25 3.23 -12.78
C LEU A 16 -4.22 2.10 -12.73
N VAL A 17 -2.94 2.43 -12.95
CA VAL A 17 -1.80 1.53 -12.80
C VAL A 17 -1.11 1.87 -11.48
N ASN A 18 -1.48 1.15 -10.42
CA ASN A 18 -0.84 1.21 -9.11
C ASN A 18 -0.13 -0.13 -8.85
N ARG A 19 1.02 -0.11 -8.16
CA ARG A 19 1.78 -1.29 -7.73
C ARG A 19 0.87 -2.37 -7.15
N ASN A 20 -0.05 -1.99 -6.25
CA ASN A 20 -0.93 -2.94 -5.56
C ASN A 20 -1.98 -3.55 -6.52
N SER A 21 -2.54 -2.77 -7.45
CA SER A 21 -3.45 -3.27 -8.49
C SER A 21 -2.75 -4.21 -9.46
N THR A 22 -1.53 -3.88 -9.90
CA THR A 22 -0.73 -4.73 -10.79
C THR A 22 -0.36 -6.04 -10.10
N TRP A 23 0.01 -5.98 -8.82
CA TRP A 23 0.36 -7.16 -8.02
C TRP A 23 -0.85 -8.07 -7.78
N LEU A 24 -2.00 -7.51 -7.39
CA LEU A 24 -3.22 -8.29 -7.19
C LEU A 24 -3.80 -8.84 -8.50
N GLY A 25 -3.67 -8.11 -9.61
CA GLY A 25 -3.95 -8.62 -10.95
C GLY A 25 -3.07 -9.83 -11.30
N PHE A 26 -1.77 -9.74 -11.03
CA PHE A 26 -0.83 -10.84 -11.23
C PHE A 26 -1.13 -12.07 -10.35
N ILE A 27 -1.52 -11.86 -9.09
CA ILE A 27 -1.98 -12.94 -8.20
C ILE A 27 -3.27 -13.58 -8.74
N GLY A 28 -4.21 -12.78 -9.23
CA GLY A 28 -5.44 -13.27 -9.86
C GLY A 28 -5.13 -14.15 -11.07
N TRP A 29 -4.23 -13.69 -11.95
CA TRP A 29 -3.76 -14.47 -13.09
C TRP A 29 -3.07 -15.78 -12.67
N SER A 30 -2.16 -15.70 -11.69
CA SER A 30 -1.43 -16.86 -11.17
C SER A 30 -2.38 -17.89 -10.56
N THR A 31 -3.41 -17.44 -9.85
CA THR A 31 -4.47 -18.31 -9.30
C THR A 31 -5.21 -19.06 -10.41
N ALA A 32 -5.51 -18.39 -11.53
CA ALA A 32 -6.16 -19.04 -12.67
C ALA A 32 -5.27 -20.11 -13.33
N LEU A 33 -3.96 -19.85 -13.42
CA LEU A 33 -2.98 -20.84 -13.92
C LEU A 33 -2.85 -22.04 -12.99
N LEU A 34 -2.78 -21.79 -11.68
CA LEU A 34 -2.73 -22.84 -10.65
C LEU A 34 -3.98 -23.71 -10.70
N HIS A 35 -5.17 -23.10 -10.81
CA HIS A 35 -6.42 -23.82 -10.94
C HIS A 35 -6.44 -24.74 -12.19
N ASN A 36 -5.89 -24.27 -13.32
CA ASN A 36 -5.74 -25.11 -14.50
C ASN A 36 -4.73 -26.26 -14.29
N GLY A 37 -3.61 -25.99 -13.62
CA GLY A 37 -2.59 -26.98 -13.29
C GLY A 37 -3.09 -28.09 -12.37
N LEU A 38 -3.84 -27.73 -11.32
CA LEU A 38 -4.46 -28.68 -10.38
C LEU A 38 -5.48 -29.61 -11.06
N LEU A 39 -6.14 -29.14 -12.11
CA LEU A 39 -7.10 -29.92 -12.89
C LEU A 39 -6.46 -30.68 -14.06
N HIS A 40 -5.13 -30.77 -14.12
CA HIS A 40 -4.37 -31.39 -15.21
C HIS A 40 -4.75 -30.86 -16.61
N ARG A 41 -5.12 -29.58 -16.70
CA ARG A 41 -5.39 -28.89 -17.97
C ARG A 41 -4.15 -28.11 -18.42
N PRO A 42 -3.96 -27.87 -19.73
CA PRO A 42 -2.84 -27.07 -20.22
C PRO A 42 -2.90 -25.65 -19.63
N MET A 43 -1.93 -25.31 -18.79
CA MET A 43 -1.97 -24.17 -17.88
C MET A 43 -2.25 -22.84 -18.59
N LEU A 44 -1.53 -22.58 -19.69
CA LEU A 44 -1.60 -21.31 -20.42
C LEU A 44 -2.74 -21.25 -21.46
N ARG A 45 -3.09 -22.38 -22.09
CA ARG A 45 -4.03 -22.42 -23.22
C ARG A 45 -5.48 -22.64 -22.80
N SER A 46 -5.71 -23.34 -21.68
CA SER A 46 -7.05 -23.60 -21.18
C SER A 46 -7.62 -22.37 -20.46
N GLY A 47 -8.84 -21.97 -20.80
CA GLY A 47 -9.60 -21.01 -19.98
C GLY A 47 -9.03 -19.58 -19.97
N VAL A 48 -8.60 -19.06 -21.13
CA VAL A 48 -8.13 -17.66 -21.27
C VAL A 48 -9.16 -16.65 -20.75
N HIS A 49 -10.45 -16.89 -20.98
CA HIS A 49 -11.53 -16.07 -20.42
C HIS A 49 -11.51 -16.04 -18.88
N ARG A 50 -11.18 -17.16 -18.21
CA ARG A 50 -11.04 -17.22 -16.75
C ARG A 50 -9.79 -16.49 -16.30
N GLN A 51 -8.67 -16.64 -17.01
CA GLN A 51 -7.44 -15.89 -16.71
C GLN A 51 -7.68 -14.39 -16.75
N VAL A 52 -8.36 -13.89 -17.79
CA VAL A 52 -8.75 -12.47 -17.89
C VAL A 52 -9.70 -12.08 -16.76
N LEU A 53 -10.72 -12.89 -16.47
CA LEU A 53 -11.69 -12.64 -15.39
C LEU A 53 -11.01 -12.52 -14.02
N PHE A 54 -10.14 -13.46 -13.64
CA PHE A 54 -9.46 -13.41 -12.35
C PHE A 54 -8.49 -12.23 -12.26
N THR A 55 -7.83 -11.89 -13.36
CA THR A 55 -6.94 -10.72 -13.44
C THR A 55 -7.72 -9.42 -13.25
N THR A 56 -8.87 -9.26 -13.91
CA THR A 56 -9.70 -8.04 -13.80
C THR A 56 -10.31 -7.89 -12.42
N ILE A 57 -10.75 -8.99 -11.79
CA ILE A 57 -11.22 -8.97 -10.39
C ILE A 57 -10.09 -8.55 -9.45
N GLY A 58 -8.90 -9.14 -9.59
CA GLY A 58 -7.72 -8.78 -8.79
C GLY A 58 -7.35 -7.30 -8.95
N TRP A 59 -7.39 -6.79 -10.18
CA TRP A 59 -7.13 -5.38 -10.48
C TRP A 59 -8.16 -4.44 -9.83
N PHE A 60 -9.45 -4.77 -9.95
CA PHE A 60 -10.55 -4.00 -9.38
C PHE A 60 -10.48 -3.94 -7.85
N LEU A 61 -10.23 -5.09 -7.21
CA LEU A 61 -10.05 -5.16 -5.76
C LEU A 61 -8.82 -4.36 -5.33
N GLY A 62 -7.70 -4.50 -6.04
CA GLY A 62 -6.49 -3.74 -5.72
C GLY A 62 -6.68 -2.24 -5.80
N TYR A 63 -7.45 -1.75 -6.78
CA TYR A 63 -7.77 -0.33 -6.89
C TYR A 63 -8.54 0.20 -5.66
N HIS A 64 -9.56 -0.54 -5.21
CA HIS A 64 -10.38 -0.15 -4.06
C HIS A 64 -9.62 -0.25 -2.74
N ILE A 65 -8.81 -1.30 -2.59
CA ILE A 65 -7.95 -1.49 -1.41
C ILE A 65 -6.94 -0.37 -1.31
N SER A 66 -6.27 0.00 -2.42
CA SER A 66 -5.32 1.12 -2.41
C SER A 66 -5.99 2.45 -2.05
N LYS A 67 -7.22 2.67 -2.53
CA LYS A 67 -7.97 3.88 -2.18
C LYS A 67 -8.30 3.93 -0.69
N TYR A 68 -8.65 2.79 -0.10
CA TYR A 68 -8.87 2.66 1.34
C TYR A 68 -7.58 2.86 2.14
N GLU A 69 -6.49 2.23 1.71
CA GLU A 69 -5.16 2.37 2.31
C GLU A 69 -4.71 3.84 2.36
N THR A 70 -4.80 4.56 1.24
CA THR A 70 -4.46 5.99 1.19
C THR A 70 -5.31 6.80 2.17
N TYR A 71 -6.61 6.51 2.27
CA TYR A 71 -7.49 7.20 3.21
C TYR A 71 -7.12 6.94 4.68
N VAL A 72 -6.84 5.69 5.04
CA VAL A 72 -6.47 5.34 6.42
C VAL A 72 -5.17 6.02 6.83
N TYR A 73 -4.14 6.00 5.98
CA TYR A 73 -2.88 6.66 6.29
C TYR A 73 -3.00 8.18 6.32
N ALA A 74 -3.75 8.78 5.38
CA ALA A 74 -3.98 10.23 5.40
C ALA A 74 -4.72 10.68 6.67
N LYS A 75 -5.69 9.88 7.15
CA LYS A 75 -6.38 10.15 8.41
C LYS A 75 -5.44 10.02 9.61
N LEU A 76 -4.62 8.98 9.64
CA LEU A 76 -3.63 8.76 10.70
C LEU A 76 -2.68 9.96 10.81
N ASP A 77 -2.14 10.43 9.68
CA ASP A 77 -1.23 11.57 9.65
C ASP A 77 -1.94 12.87 10.09
N ARG A 78 -3.17 13.10 9.60
CA ARG A 78 -3.99 14.26 10.01
C ARG A 78 -4.18 14.30 11.53
N ASP A 79 -4.61 13.18 12.11
CA ASP A 79 -4.92 13.09 13.53
C ASP A 79 -3.63 13.22 14.37
N MET A 80 -2.51 12.66 13.90
CA MET A 80 -1.18 12.83 14.53
C MET A 80 -0.71 14.29 14.52
N TYR A 81 -0.78 14.97 13.38
CA TYR A 81 -0.38 16.38 13.29
C TYR A 81 -1.28 17.29 14.12
N GLN A 82 -2.58 17.01 14.14
CA GLN A 82 -3.52 17.74 14.98
C GLN A 82 -3.16 17.58 16.46
N TYR A 83 -2.88 16.35 16.91
CA TYR A 83 -2.46 16.09 18.29
C TYR A 83 -1.16 16.84 18.65
N MET A 84 -0.15 16.79 17.78
CA MET A 84 1.12 17.50 17.99
C MET A 84 0.92 19.02 18.06
N SER A 85 0.00 19.57 17.27
CA SER A 85 -0.30 21.01 17.28
C SER A 85 -1.01 21.48 18.54
N LEU A 86 -1.81 20.61 19.17
CA LEU A 86 -2.52 20.90 20.42
C LEU A 86 -1.62 20.79 21.66
N HIS A 87 -0.54 20.00 21.58
CA HIS A 87 0.37 19.70 22.69
C HIS A 87 1.84 20.02 22.36
N PRO A 88 2.18 21.28 22.09
CA PRO A 88 3.57 21.67 21.81
C PRO A 88 4.51 21.36 22.99
N GLU A 89 4.00 21.36 24.23
CA GLU A 89 4.76 21.02 25.44
C GLU A 89 5.24 19.56 25.49
N ALA A 90 4.48 18.64 24.87
CA ALA A 90 4.83 17.22 24.83
C ALA A 90 5.88 16.91 23.75
N PHE A 91 6.03 17.80 22.76
CA PHE A 91 6.92 17.63 21.61
C PHE A 91 7.90 18.81 21.46
N PRO A 92 8.79 19.03 22.43
CA PRO A 92 9.79 20.09 22.32
C PRO A 92 10.73 19.82 21.13
N ALA A 93 11.04 20.88 20.37
CA ALA A 93 12.02 20.80 19.30
C ALA A 93 13.42 20.64 19.91
N ASN A 94 13.97 19.43 19.88
CA ASN A 94 15.34 19.19 20.31
C ASN A 94 16.34 19.88 19.38
N GLU A 95 17.36 20.52 19.96
CA GLU A 95 18.47 21.09 19.20
C GLU A 95 19.21 19.98 18.46
N LYS A 96 19.32 20.13 17.13
CA LYS A 96 20.04 19.18 16.28
C LYS A 96 21.53 19.47 16.36
N LYS A 97 22.24 18.76 17.24
CA LYS A 97 23.70 18.84 17.35
C LYS A 97 24.37 18.25 16.12
N THR A 98 25.47 18.86 15.68
CA THR A 98 26.23 18.37 14.53
C THR A 98 27.14 17.21 14.93
N PHE A 99 27.52 16.34 13.97
CA PHE A 99 28.49 15.26 14.22
C PHE A 99 29.88 15.78 14.63
N ALA A 100 30.15 17.08 14.48
CA ALA A 100 31.36 17.69 15.01
C ALA A 100 31.34 17.78 16.55
N GLU A 101 30.16 17.84 17.16
CA GLU A 101 29.97 17.94 18.62
C GLU A 101 29.77 16.56 19.28
N ILE A 102 29.33 15.57 18.52
CA ILE A 102 29.04 14.21 19.01
C ILE A 102 30.22 13.30 18.64
N VAL A 103 31.04 12.95 19.64
CA VAL A 103 32.13 11.99 19.47
C VAL A 103 31.62 10.59 19.82
N GLU A 104 31.31 9.79 18.80
CA GLU A 104 31.02 8.37 18.98
C GLU A 104 32.31 7.55 19.08
N PRO A 105 32.36 6.53 19.95
CA PRO A 105 33.52 5.65 20.03
C PRO A 105 33.64 4.81 18.75
N PHE A 106 34.78 4.91 18.06
CA PHE A 106 35.07 4.08 16.91
C PHE A 106 35.45 2.66 17.36
N LEU A 107 34.64 1.67 17.00
CA LEU A 107 34.89 0.24 17.24
C LEU A 107 35.41 -0.40 15.95
N PRO A 108 36.74 -0.56 15.77
CA PRO A 108 37.29 -1.19 14.57
C PRO A 108 36.92 -2.68 14.53
N VAL A 109 36.42 -3.14 13.38
CA VAL A 109 36.27 -4.58 13.08
C VAL A 109 37.65 -5.13 12.74
N ARG A 110 38.14 -6.08 13.55
CA ARG A 110 39.45 -6.75 13.40
C ARG A 110 39.25 -8.22 13.09
#